data_AF-A0A016UZG1-F1
#
_entry.id   AF-A0A016UZG1-F1
#
_cell.length_a   1.000
_cell.length_b   1.000
_cell.length_c   1.000
_cell.angle_alpha   90.00
_cell.angle_beta   90.00
_cell.angle_gamma   90.00
#
_symmetry.space_group_name_H-M   'P 1'
#
loop_
_entity.id
_entity.type
_entity.pdbx_description
1 polymer ?
#
loop_
_entity_poly.entity_id
_entity_poly.type
_entity_poly.pdbx_seq_one_letter_code
_entity_poly.pdbx_strand_id
1 'polypeptide(L)'
;MVLLVSCLSQIKTGIDSLQSKIDKMELQYANAKSKTEQKELIQEIEDFEKESKYSEILQEAEGFQYVVEVNIADTKIKLRKVQLKLKLPVQCDISEESTSTSGESNRTTNPAREIEEIPEENRRCRLAKPPPKFYGNQEEFPEYWALYESLIDNCNELTTIEKIVLLKESLKGPAEA
;
A
#
# COMPACT_ATOMS: atom_id res chain seq x y z
N MET A 1 11.13 -5.78 17.66
CA MET A 1 11.88 -6.55 16.64
C MET A 1 11.92 -8.04 16.97
N VAL A 2 12.30 -8.45 18.19
CA VAL A 2 12.35 -9.88 18.61
C VAL A 2 11.01 -10.63 18.41
N LEU A 3 9.87 -10.00 18.71
CA LEU A 3 8.55 -10.61 18.53
C LEU A 3 8.20 -10.88 17.06
N LEU A 4 8.51 -9.94 16.15
CA LEU A 4 8.24 -10.11 14.71
C LEU A 4 9.09 -11.23 14.11
N VAL A 5 10.36 -11.32 14.50
CA VAL A 5 11.25 -12.40 14.07
C VAL A 5 10.75 -13.75 14.58
N SER A 6 10.24 -13.80 15.81
CA SER A 6 9.61 -15.01 16.36
C SER A 6 8.35 -15.41 15.58
N CYS A 7 7.46 -14.47 15.28
CA CYS A 7 6.26 -14.72 14.46
C CYS A 7 6.62 -15.25 13.07
N LEU A 8 7.58 -14.62 12.38
CA LEU A 8 8.07 -15.10 11.09
C LEU A 8 8.61 -16.53 11.15
N SER A 9 9.35 -16.85 12.21
CA SER A 9 9.84 -18.22 12.42
C SER A 9 8.70 -19.21 12.62
N GLN A 10 7.67 -18.86 13.39
CA GLN A 10 6.51 -19.72 13.61
C GLN A 10 5.71 -19.94 12.33
N ILE A 11 5.48 -18.88 11.53
CA ILE A 11 4.83 -18.97 10.22
C ILE A 11 5.63 -19.92 9.32
N LYS A 12 6.96 -19.77 9.27
CA LYS A 12 7.81 -20.63 8.45
C LYS A 12 7.73 -22.09 8.87
N THR A 13 7.81 -22.38 10.16
CA THR A 13 7.62 -23.74 10.69
C THR A 13 6.24 -24.29 10.35
N GLY A 14 5.20 -23.47 10.41
CA GLY A 14 3.84 -23.84 10.00
C GLY A 14 3.76 -24.21 8.51
N ILE A 15 4.37 -23.40 7.64
CA ILE A 15 4.46 -23.65 6.19
C ILE A 15 5.16 -24.99 5.92
N ASP A 16 6.34 -25.20 6.51
CA ASP A 16 7.11 -26.43 6.31
C ASP A 16 6.32 -27.67 6.79
N SER A 17 5.61 -27.53 7.92
CA SER A 17 4.78 -28.62 8.45
C SER A 17 3.56 -28.91 7.57
N LEU A 18 2.94 -27.88 6.99
CA LEU A 18 1.79 -28.05 6.10
C LEU A 18 2.23 -28.70 4.79
N GLN A 19 3.36 -28.25 4.22
CA GLN A 19 3.94 -28.84 3.02
C GLN A 19 4.23 -30.33 3.22
N SER A 20 4.84 -30.71 4.35
CA SER A 20 5.08 -32.13 4.65
C SER A 20 3.79 -32.96 4.75
N LYS A 21 2.69 -32.37 5.23
CA LYS A 21 1.37 -33.03 5.23
C LYS A 21 0.80 -33.19 3.81
N ILE A 22 0.95 -32.19 2.96
CA ILE A 22 0.54 -32.23 1.56
C ILE A 22 1.30 -33.34 0.82
N ASP A 23 2.63 -33.35 0.93
CA ASP A 23 3.47 -34.38 0.29
C ASP A 23 3.07 -35.80 0.74
N LYS A 24 2.70 -35.95 2.02
CA LYS A 24 2.20 -37.22 2.57
C LYS A 24 0.84 -37.61 1.98
N MET A 25 -0.10 -36.68 1.87
CA MET A 25 -1.43 -36.92 1.28
C MET A 25 -1.31 -37.30 -0.20
N GLU A 26 -0.47 -36.60 -0.96
CA GLU A 26 -0.18 -36.93 -2.36
C GLU A 26 0.37 -38.35 -2.49
N LEU A 27 1.32 -38.72 -1.63
CA LEU A 27 1.90 -40.06 -1.60
C LEU A 27 0.86 -41.13 -1.23
N GLN A 28 -0.02 -40.86 -0.26
CA GLN A 28 -1.09 -41.79 0.12
C GLN A 28 -2.09 -41.99 -1.02
N TYR A 29 -2.46 -40.91 -1.71
CA TYR A 29 -3.35 -40.96 -2.86
C TYR A 29 -2.74 -41.75 -4.02
N ALA A 30 -1.46 -41.52 -4.35
CA ALA A 30 -0.75 -42.25 -5.41
C ALA A 30 -0.61 -43.76 -5.12
N ASN A 31 -0.58 -44.15 -3.84
CA ASN A 31 -0.45 -45.54 -3.42
C ASN A 31 -1.78 -46.24 -3.09
N ALA A 32 -2.90 -45.52 -3.16
CA ALA A 32 -4.23 -46.06 -2.87
C ALA A 32 -4.57 -47.20 -3.83
N LYS A 33 -5.02 -48.34 -3.29
CA LYS A 33 -5.25 -49.57 -4.07
C LYS A 33 -6.73 -49.84 -4.35
N SER A 34 -7.61 -49.12 -3.67
CA SER A 34 -9.06 -49.30 -3.80
C SER A 34 -9.79 -47.99 -4.11
N LYS A 35 -10.89 -48.09 -4.85
CA LYS A 35 -11.76 -46.93 -5.11
C LYS A 35 -12.36 -46.32 -3.84
N THR A 36 -12.59 -47.14 -2.81
CA THR A 36 -13.13 -46.69 -1.53
C THR A 36 -12.11 -45.81 -0.80
N GLU A 37 -10.88 -46.28 -0.69
CA GLU A 37 -9.75 -45.54 -0.09
C GLU A 37 -9.48 -44.22 -0.84
N GLN A 38 -9.53 -44.26 -2.17
CA GLN A 38 -9.37 -43.06 -2.99
C GLN A 38 -10.48 -42.02 -2.74
N LYS A 39 -11.72 -42.48 -2.54
CA LYS A 39 -12.87 -41.61 -2.22
C LYS A 39 -12.76 -41.02 -0.82
N GLU A 40 -12.29 -41.80 0.16
CA GLU A 40 -12.06 -41.33 1.53
C GLU A 40 -10.98 -40.23 1.58
N LEU A 41 -9.87 -40.41 0.86
CA LEU A 41 -8.80 -39.40 0.76
C LEU A 41 -9.27 -38.10 0.11
N ILE A 42 -10.10 -38.17 -0.94
CA ILE A 42 -10.70 -36.98 -1.55
C ILE A 42 -11.62 -36.26 -0.57
N GLN A 43 -12.42 -37.00 0.20
CA GLN A 43 -13.30 -36.41 1.21
C GLN A 43 -12.51 -35.68 2.31
N GLU A 44 -11.39 -36.25 2.76
CA GLU A 44 -10.49 -35.61 3.74
C GLU A 44 -9.92 -34.29 3.20
N ILE A 45 -9.54 -34.23 1.92
CA ILE A 45 -9.07 -33.00 1.27
C ILE A 45 -10.19 -31.94 1.23
N GLU A 46 -11.41 -32.34 0.82
CA GLU A 46 -12.56 -31.42 0.79
C GLU A 46 -12.91 -30.87 2.17
N ASP A 47 -12.81 -31.70 3.21
CA ASP A 47 -13.10 -31.27 4.58
C ASP A 47 -12.00 -30.34 5.12
N PHE A 48 -10.74 -30.61 4.79
CA PHE A 48 -9.61 -29.72 5.08
C PHE A 48 -9.75 -28.34 4.42
N GLU A 49 -10.19 -28.27 3.16
CA GLU A 49 -10.46 -27.01 2.47
C GLU A 49 -11.58 -26.21 3.15
N LYS A 50 -12.66 -26.87 3.57
CA LYS A 50 -13.76 -26.22 4.30
C LYS A 50 -13.34 -25.68 5.66
N GLU A 51 -12.47 -26.39 6.37
CA GLU A 51 -12.02 -25.99 7.70
C GLU A 51 -10.94 -24.89 7.68
N SER A 52 -10.11 -24.84 6.64
CA SER A 52 -8.93 -23.96 6.59
C SER A 52 -9.25 -22.47 6.59
N LYS A 53 -10.48 -22.04 6.19
CA LYS A 53 -10.96 -20.65 6.22
C LYS A 53 -9.94 -19.59 5.75
N TYR A 54 -9.08 -19.94 4.80
CA TYR A 54 -7.90 -19.13 4.46
C TYR A 54 -8.27 -17.74 3.95
N SER A 55 -9.41 -17.61 3.26
CA SER A 55 -9.90 -16.35 2.72
C SER A 55 -10.24 -15.33 3.81
N GLU A 56 -10.81 -15.78 4.92
CA GLU A 56 -11.15 -14.91 6.07
C GLU A 56 -9.86 -14.40 6.72
N ILE A 57 -8.90 -15.30 6.98
CA ILE A 57 -7.60 -14.95 7.58
C ILE A 57 -6.82 -14.00 6.66
N LEU A 58 -6.84 -14.23 5.35
CA LEU A 58 -6.18 -13.37 4.37
C LEU A 58 -6.80 -11.96 4.38
N GLN A 59 -8.13 -11.87 4.38
CA GLN A 59 -8.82 -10.58 4.45
C GLN A 59 -8.50 -9.82 5.75
N GLU A 60 -8.44 -10.51 6.89
CA GLU A 60 -8.02 -9.91 8.15
C GLU A 60 -6.58 -9.39 8.10
N ALA A 61 -5.67 -10.15 7.48
CA ALA A 61 -4.27 -9.76 7.33
C ALA A 61 -4.10 -8.54 6.41
N GLU A 62 -4.82 -8.49 5.29
CA GLU A 62 -4.86 -7.32 4.39
C GLU A 62 -5.40 -6.08 5.11
N GLY A 63 -6.47 -6.24 5.91
CA GLY A 63 -7.00 -5.16 6.74
C GLY A 63 -5.99 -4.65 7.76
N PHE A 64 -5.26 -5.56 8.42
CA PHE A 64 -4.19 -5.19 9.35
C PHE A 64 -3.04 -4.47 8.65
N GLN A 65 -2.61 -4.94 7.47
CA GLN A 65 -1.61 -4.26 6.65
C GLN A 65 -2.01 -2.82 6.38
N TYR A 66 -3.25 -2.59 5.92
CA TYR A 66 -3.75 -1.25 5.64
C TYR A 66 -3.71 -0.35 6.89
N VAL A 67 -4.12 -0.87 8.06
CA VAL A 67 -4.03 -0.12 9.33
C VAL A 67 -2.59 0.28 9.66
N VAL A 68 -1.63 -0.62 9.45
CA VAL A 68 -0.20 -0.34 9.69
C VAL A 68 0.30 0.74 8.72
N GLU A 69 -0.06 0.66 7.44
CA GLU A 69 0.34 1.64 6.43
C GLU A 69 -0.22 3.04 6.72
N VAL A 70 -1.50 3.14 7.13
CA VAL A 70 -2.11 4.40 7.59
C VAL A 70 -1.36 4.97 8.79
N ASN A 71 -1.03 4.14 9.79
CA ASN A 71 -0.27 4.58 10.96
C ASN A 71 1.13 5.07 10.61
N ILE A 72 1.80 4.42 9.64
CA ILE A 72 3.09 4.86 9.12
C ILE A 72 2.94 6.22 8.44
N ALA A 73 1.95 6.40 7.56
CA ALA A 73 1.67 7.65 6.89
C ALA A 73 1.40 8.80 7.87
N ASP A 74 0.52 8.58 8.86
CA ASP A 74 0.24 9.52 9.94
C ASP A 74 1.52 9.94 10.69
N THR A 75 2.37 8.96 11.01
CA THR A 75 3.62 9.21 11.74
C THR A 75 4.60 10.01 10.88
N LYS A 76 4.75 9.67 9.60
CA LYS A 76 5.57 10.41 8.64
C LYS A 76 5.09 11.85 8.49
N ILE A 77 3.79 12.08 8.33
CA ILE A 77 3.21 13.42 8.22
C ILE A 77 3.44 14.24 9.51
N LYS A 78 3.21 13.63 10.69
CA LYS A 78 3.49 14.28 11.98
C LYS A 78 4.97 14.65 12.14
N LEU A 79 5.87 13.74 11.75
CA LEU A 79 7.31 13.99 11.76
C LEU A 79 7.67 15.18 10.87
N ARG A 80 7.18 15.22 9.63
CA ARG A 80 7.38 16.35 8.69
C ARG A 80 6.87 17.66 9.28
N LYS A 81 5.67 17.68 9.88
CA LYS A 81 5.12 18.87 10.55
C LYS A 81 6.03 19.37 11.69
N VAL A 82 6.61 18.48 12.48
CA VAL A 82 7.54 18.83 13.56
C VAL A 82 8.88 19.33 13.00
N GLN A 83 9.43 18.69 11.97
CA GLN A 83 10.66 19.13 11.29
C GLN A 83 10.52 20.55 10.74
N LEU A 84 9.39 20.88 10.11
CA LEU A 84 9.10 22.22 9.62
C LEU A 84 9.05 23.25 10.77
N LYS A 85 8.41 22.93 11.89
CA LYS A 85 8.37 23.82 13.08
C LYS A 85 9.75 24.07 13.68
N LEU A 86 10.63 23.06 13.63
CA LEU A 86 11.99 23.13 14.15
C LEU A 86 13.02 23.60 13.11
N LYS A 87 12.59 23.93 11.89
CA LYS A 87 13.47 24.32 10.76
C LYS A 87 14.56 23.29 10.46
N LEU A 88 14.26 22.01 10.69
CA LEU A 88 15.15 20.90 10.34
C LEU A 88 15.00 20.56 8.85
N PRO A 89 16.07 20.07 8.19
CA PRO A 89 15.97 19.60 6.82
C PRO A 89 14.95 18.46 6.73
N VAL A 90 13.96 18.61 5.85
CA VAL A 90 12.99 17.56 5.53
C VAL A 90 13.64 16.63 4.51
N GLN A 91 13.88 15.38 4.90
CA GLN A 91 14.26 14.34 3.95
C GLN A 91 12.99 13.82 3.26
N CYS A 92 12.98 13.88 1.94
CA CYS A 92 11.99 13.18 1.12
C CYS A 92 12.62 11.85 0.71
N ASP A 93 12.28 10.78 1.43
CA ASP A 93 12.71 9.44 1.07
C ASP A 93 11.99 9.02 -0.22
N ILE A 94 12.70 9.06 -1.33
CA ILE A 94 12.26 8.48 -2.60
C ILE A 94 12.26 6.97 -2.41
N SER A 95 11.09 6.38 -2.11
CA SER A 95 10.90 4.93 -2.29
C SER A 95 10.60 4.69 -3.76
N GLU A 96 11.64 4.44 -4.54
CA GLU A 96 11.51 3.91 -5.89
C GLU A 96 10.93 2.50 -5.81
N GLU A 97 9.62 2.36 -5.96
CA GLU A 97 9.04 1.08 -6.39
C GLU A 97 9.19 0.97 -7.91
N SER A 98 10.43 0.73 -8.34
CA SER A 98 10.78 0.45 -9.72
C SER A 98 10.39 -0.99 -10.06
N THR A 99 9.15 -1.22 -10.48
CA THR A 99 8.82 -2.39 -11.31
C THR A 99 9.34 -2.13 -12.72
N SER A 100 10.61 -2.43 -12.96
CA SER A 100 11.23 -2.35 -14.28
C SER A 100 10.79 -3.55 -15.14
N THR A 101 9.75 -3.35 -15.96
CA THR A 101 9.56 -4.15 -17.17
C THR A 101 10.17 -3.40 -18.35
N SER A 102 11.18 -4.03 -18.94
CA SER A 102 11.93 -3.62 -20.13
C SER A 102 11.03 -3.35 -21.34
N GLY A 103 11.38 -2.34 -22.15
CA GLY A 103 10.79 -2.13 -23.48
C GLY A 103 11.24 -0.81 -24.13
N GLU A 104 12.32 -0.86 -24.89
CA GLU A 104 12.84 0.20 -25.76
C GLU A 104 11.81 0.76 -26.76
N SER A 105 11.92 2.04 -27.13
CA SER A 105 12.16 2.47 -28.54
C SER A 105 11.94 3.98 -28.79
N ASN A 106 13.06 4.66 -29.04
CA ASN A 106 13.36 5.70 -30.05
C ASN A 106 12.53 6.98 -30.26
N ARG A 107 13.24 8.09 -30.00
CA ARG A 107 13.25 9.44 -30.61
C ARG A 107 12.48 9.68 -31.92
N THR A 108 11.72 10.79 -31.94
CA THR A 108 11.76 11.79 -33.04
C THR A 108 11.35 13.20 -32.55
N THR A 109 11.93 14.20 -33.21
CA THR A 109 12.09 15.64 -32.88
C THR A 109 10.96 16.60 -33.32
N ASN A 110 10.57 17.51 -32.40
CA ASN A 110 10.22 18.97 -32.55
C ASN A 110 8.98 19.45 -33.35
N PRO A 111 8.48 20.72 -33.15
CA PRO A 111 8.41 21.57 -31.95
C PRO A 111 7.07 22.36 -31.75
N ALA A 112 6.99 23.07 -30.61
CA ALA A 112 6.26 24.34 -30.36
C ALA A 112 4.74 24.31 -30.07
N ARG A 113 4.40 24.31 -28.77
CA ARG A 113 3.41 25.24 -28.18
C ARG A 113 3.87 25.68 -26.79
N GLU A 114 3.92 26.99 -26.62
CA GLU A 114 4.24 27.70 -25.38
C GLU A 114 3.32 27.25 -24.25
N ILE A 115 3.91 26.62 -23.23
CA ILE A 115 3.35 26.59 -21.88
C ILE A 115 4.45 27.17 -21.02
N GLU A 116 4.16 28.26 -20.31
CA GLU A 116 5.07 28.90 -19.37
C GLU A 116 5.65 27.83 -18.42
N GLU A 117 6.93 27.51 -18.64
CA GLU A 117 7.71 26.69 -17.73
C GLU A 117 7.86 27.46 -16.41
N ILE A 118 7.07 27.06 -15.42
CA ILE A 118 7.31 27.41 -14.03
C ILE A 118 8.70 26.85 -13.68
N PRO A 119 9.66 27.67 -13.23
CA PRO A 119 11.06 27.26 -13.08
C PRO A 119 11.22 25.99 -12.23
N GLU A 120 11.97 25.02 -12.77
CA GLU A 120 12.26 23.70 -12.18
C GLU A 120 12.99 23.75 -10.82
N GLU A 121 13.38 24.94 -10.36
CA GLU A 121 14.07 25.14 -9.08
C GLU A 121 13.12 25.12 -7.86
N ASN A 122 11.79 25.17 -8.07
CA ASN A 122 10.79 25.19 -6.99
C ASN A 122 10.33 23.78 -6.55
N ARG A 123 11.00 22.70 -7.01
CA ARG A 123 10.68 21.31 -6.61
C ARG A 123 11.18 20.93 -5.21
N ARG A 124 11.89 21.83 -4.50
CA ARG A 124 12.26 21.57 -3.10
C ARG A 124 11.02 21.69 -2.20
N CYS A 125 10.42 20.54 -1.89
CA CYS A 125 9.37 20.36 -0.89
C CYS A 125 8.15 21.29 -1.05
N ARG A 126 7.26 21.01 -2.02
CA ARG A 126 5.91 21.63 -2.08
C ARG A 126 5.12 21.40 -0.78
N LEU A 127 5.48 20.36 -0.01
CA LEU A 127 5.01 20.06 1.34
C LEU A 127 5.42 21.05 2.44
N ALA A 128 6.26 22.06 2.15
CA ALA A 128 6.54 23.14 3.09
C ALA A 128 5.30 24.03 3.35
N LYS A 129 4.31 24.00 2.44
CA LYS A 129 3.04 24.68 2.61
C LYS A 129 2.06 23.78 3.37
N PRO A 130 1.27 24.33 4.30
CA PRO A 130 0.24 23.56 4.97
C PRO A 130 -0.77 23.03 3.94
N PRO A 131 -1.35 21.83 4.16
CA PRO A 131 -2.36 21.29 3.26
C PRO A 131 -3.55 22.26 3.15
N PRO A 132 -4.17 22.39 1.97
CA PRO A 132 -5.37 23.21 1.79
C PRO A 132 -6.51 22.68 2.66
N LYS A 133 -7.44 23.54 3.09
CA LYS A 133 -8.57 23.13 3.92
C LYS A 133 -9.86 23.22 3.11
N PHE A 134 -10.75 22.24 3.28
CA PHE A 134 -12.06 22.23 2.64
C PHE A 134 -13.16 22.10 3.69
N TYR A 135 -14.12 23.02 3.67
CA TYR A 135 -15.20 23.07 4.66
C TYR A 135 -16.55 22.55 4.14
N GLY A 136 -16.60 22.04 2.90
CA GLY A 136 -17.83 21.52 2.30
C GLY A 136 -18.61 22.51 1.44
N ASN A 137 -18.04 23.69 1.14
CA ASN A 137 -18.65 24.63 0.20
C ASN A 137 -18.42 24.16 -1.24
N GLN A 138 -19.50 23.85 -1.95
CA GLN A 138 -19.43 23.36 -3.34
C GLN A 138 -18.81 24.38 -4.30
N GLU A 139 -19.01 25.68 -4.07
CA GLU A 139 -18.47 26.73 -4.93
C GLU A 139 -16.94 26.83 -4.83
N GLU A 140 -16.39 26.53 -3.66
CA GLU A 140 -14.94 26.55 -3.38
C GLU A 140 -14.25 25.23 -3.77
N PHE A 141 -15.01 24.17 -4.07
CA PHE A 141 -14.46 22.85 -4.35
C PHE A 141 -13.47 22.83 -5.53
N PRO A 142 -13.74 23.47 -6.70
CA PRO A 142 -12.78 23.49 -7.81
C PRO A 142 -11.45 24.14 -7.44
N GLU A 143 -11.48 25.23 -6.67
CA GLU A 143 -10.26 25.91 -6.21
C GLU A 143 -9.49 25.06 -5.19
N TYR A 144 -10.21 24.47 -4.23
CA TYR A 144 -9.63 23.53 -3.28
C TYR A 144 -8.95 22.35 -3.99
N TRP A 145 -9.63 21.73 -4.95
CA TRP A 145 -9.13 20.56 -5.66
C TRP A 145 -7.88 20.90 -6.47
N ALA A 146 -7.86 22.04 -7.18
CA ALA A 146 -6.68 22.48 -7.92
C ALA A 146 -5.45 22.70 -7.00
N LEU A 147 -5.67 23.24 -5.79
CA LEU A 147 -4.61 23.38 -4.79
C LEU A 147 -4.15 22.02 -4.26
N TYR A 148 -5.08 21.11 -3.97
CA TYR A 148 -4.77 19.77 -3.50
C TYR A 148 -3.99 18.97 -4.57
N GLU A 149 -4.43 19.01 -5.82
CA GLU A 149 -3.77 18.35 -6.95
C GLU A 149 -2.34 18.85 -7.14
N SER A 150 -2.14 20.17 -7.13
CA SER A 150 -0.82 20.79 -7.36
C SER A 150 0.18 20.52 -6.22
N LEU A 151 -0.30 20.46 -4.97
CA LEU A 151 0.54 20.34 -3.78
C LEU A 151 0.74 18.88 -3.34
N ILE A 152 -0.27 18.04 -3.47
CA ILE A 152 -0.34 16.70 -2.85
C ILE A 152 -0.50 15.61 -3.91
N ASP A 153 -1.51 15.68 -4.78
CA ASP A 153 -1.82 14.56 -5.69
C ASP A 153 -0.72 14.34 -6.75
N ASN A 154 -0.17 15.42 -7.30
CA ASN A 154 0.94 15.35 -8.24
C ASN A 154 2.31 15.15 -7.56
N CYS A 155 2.36 14.98 -6.24
CA CYS A 155 3.60 14.74 -5.52
C CYS A 155 3.98 13.25 -5.59
N ASN A 156 5.03 12.93 -6.34
CA ASN A 156 5.54 11.55 -6.50
C ASN A 156 6.26 11.01 -5.26
N GLU A 157 6.56 11.88 -4.28
CA GLU A 157 7.21 11.50 -3.02
C GLU A 157 6.22 11.00 -1.96
N LEU A 158 4.91 11.16 -2.22
CA LEU A 158 3.85 10.71 -1.33
C LEU A 158 3.23 9.42 -1.86
N THR A 159 3.10 8.44 -0.98
CA THR A 159 2.31 7.24 -1.29
C THR A 159 0.83 7.58 -1.41
N THR A 160 0.06 6.73 -2.08
CA THR A 160 -1.41 6.84 -2.14
C THR A 160 -2.03 6.99 -0.75
N ILE A 161 -1.52 6.26 0.24
CA ILE A 161 -2.02 6.32 1.61
C ILE A 161 -1.67 7.65 2.28
N GLU A 162 -0.45 8.18 2.06
CA GLU A 162 -0.11 9.51 2.55
C GLU A 162 -0.99 10.60 1.94
N LYS A 163 -1.29 10.50 0.63
CA LYS A 163 -2.22 11.40 -0.05
C LYS A 163 -3.62 11.32 0.56
N ILE A 164 -4.15 10.11 0.77
CA ILE A 164 -5.46 9.89 1.41
C ILE A 164 -5.50 10.45 2.83
N VAL A 165 -4.45 10.24 3.63
CA VAL A 165 -4.36 10.79 4.99
C VAL A 165 -4.35 12.32 4.95
N LEU A 166 -3.58 12.94 4.05
CA LEU A 166 -3.57 14.39 3.89
C LEU A 166 -4.91 14.92 3.37
N LEU A 167 -5.60 14.19 2.50
CA LEU A 167 -6.94 14.52 2.04
C LEU A 167 -7.89 14.57 3.24
N LYS A 168 -7.92 13.51 4.05
CA LYS A 168 -8.72 13.45 5.28
C LYS A 168 -8.39 14.59 6.25
N GLU A 169 -7.11 14.91 6.45
CA GLU A 169 -6.71 16.04 7.30
C GLU A 169 -7.16 17.41 6.74
N SER A 170 -7.29 17.52 5.42
CA SER A 170 -7.71 18.73 4.71
C SER A 170 -9.21 19.00 4.85
N LEU A 171 -10.02 17.96 5.01
CA LEU A 171 -11.46 18.09 5.25
C LEU A 171 -11.73 18.64 6.65
N LYS A 172 -12.63 19.62 6.76
CA LYS A 172 -12.96 20.34 8.00
C LYS A 172 -14.46 20.58 8.08
N GLY A 173 -14.98 20.69 9.31
CA GLY A 173 -16.38 21.05 9.52
C GLY A 173 -17.35 20.06 8.87
N PRO A 174 -18.38 20.52 8.13
CA PRO A 174 -19.34 19.62 7.46
C PRO A 174 -18.71 18.61 6.49
N ALA A 175 -17.54 18.89 5.93
CA ALA A 175 -16.83 17.97 5.03
C ALA A 175 -16.05 16.86 5.75
N GLU A 176 -15.85 16.98 7.06
CA GLU A 176 -15.11 16.00 7.88
C GLU A 176 -16.03 14.90 8.45
N ALA A 177 -17.35 15.13 8.41
CA ALA A 177 -18.39 14.33 9.06
C ALA A 177 -18.86 13.13 8.22
#